data_AF-G2FLC8-F1
#
_entry.id   AF-G2FLC8-F1
#
_cell.length_a   1.000
_cell.length_b   1.000
_cell.length_c   1.000
_cell.angle_alpha   90.00
_cell.angle_beta   90.00
_cell.angle_gamma   90.00
#
_symmetry.space_group_name_H-M   'P 1'
#
loop_
_entity.id
_entity.type
_entity.pdbx_description
1 polymer ?
#
loop_
_entity_poly.entity_id
_entity_poly.type
_entity_poly.pdbx_seq_one_letter_code
_entity_poly.pdbx_strand_id
1 'polypeptide(L)'
;MDLNHTTKMKINITQKALELLQKAKKIELYIERFVVTDCCVPLSTPPAVRKGRPHKPENFYAFEVDGITVYYDRNLISKSEVTIDAQGFGFIKGLIVTDWVIKY
;
A
#
# COMPACT_ATOMS: atom_id res chain seq x y z
N MET A 1 16.70 -9.64 27.01
CA MET A 1 17.10 -8.64 26.00
C MET A 1 15.88 -8.42 25.13
N ASP A 2 14.96 -7.61 25.66
CA ASP A 2 13.68 -7.30 25.03
C ASP A 2 13.85 -6.02 24.24
N LEU A 3 13.63 -6.09 22.91
CA LEU A 3 13.36 -4.95 22.03
C LEU A 3 12.98 -5.45 20.62
N ASN A 4 12.03 -6.39 20.51
CA ASN A 4 11.30 -6.59 19.26
C ASN A 4 10.13 -5.59 19.23
N HIS A 5 10.46 -4.32 19.00
CA HIS A 5 9.48 -3.33 18.59
C HIS A 5 9.10 -3.64 17.13
N THR A 6 8.45 -4.78 16.91
CA THR A 6 7.80 -5.08 15.63
C THR A 6 6.79 -3.97 15.47
N THR A 7 7.05 -3.04 14.55
CA THR A 7 6.12 -2.02 14.10
C THR A 7 4.84 -2.74 13.75
N LYS A 8 3.88 -2.79 14.70
CA LYS A 8 2.57 -3.44 14.53
C LYS A 8 1.71 -2.51 13.67
N MET A 9 2.17 -2.29 12.45
CA MET A 9 1.34 -1.72 11.41
C MET A 9 0.27 -2.76 11.10
N LYS A 10 -0.99 -2.40 11.34
CA LYS A 10 -2.13 -3.21 10.95
C LYS A 10 -2.46 -2.89 9.50
N ILE A 11 -2.51 -3.90 8.64
CA ILE A 11 -2.87 -3.74 7.24
C ILE A 11 -4.17 -4.51 7.02
N ASN A 12 -5.21 -3.83 6.56
CA ASN A 12 -6.48 -4.44 6.19
C ASN A 12 -6.59 -4.46 4.66
N ILE A 13 -6.95 -5.60 4.08
CA ILE A 13 -7.23 -5.72 2.65
C ILE A 13 -8.72 -6.00 2.50
N THR A 14 -9.45 -5.14 1.80
CA THR A 14 -10.89 -5.36 1.62
C THR A 14 -11.16 -6.56 0.72
N GLN A 15 -12.35 -7.15 0.81
CA GLN A 15 -12.78 -8.21 -0.09
C GLN A 15 -12.70 -7.80 -1.57
N LYS A 16 -13.02 -6.53 -1.89
CA LYS A 16 -12.93 -6.02 -3.26
C LYS A 16 -11.48 -5.98 -3.76
N ALA A 17 -10.53 -5.60 -2.91
CA ALA A 17 -9.11 -5.63 -3.23
C ALA A 17 -8.60 -7.07 -3.41
N LEU A 18 -9.00 -8.00 -2.54
CA LEU A 18 -8.68 -9.42 -2.67
C LEU A 18 -9.19 -10.00 -4.00
N GLU A 19 -10.46 -9.75 -4.35
CA GLU A 19 -11.02 -10.20 -5.63
C GLU A 19 -10.26 -9.64 -6.84
N LEU A 20 -9.81 -8.37 -6.77
CA LEU A 20 -9.04 -7.76 -7.83
C LEU A 20 -7.65 -8.41 -7.98
N LEU A 21 -6.99 -8.73 -6.88
CA LEU A 21 -5.70 -9.42 -6.85
C LEU A 21 -5.82 -10.86 -7.37
N GLN A 22 -6.85 -11.59 -6.94
CA GLN A 22 -7.14 -12.95 -7.40
C GLN A 22 -7.42 -13.00 -8.90
N LYS A 23 -8.26 -12.09 -9.42
CA LYS A 23 -8.51 -11.97 -10.87
C LYS A 23 -7.24 -11.68 -11.66
N ALA A 24 -6.32 -10.93 -11.08
CA ALA A 24 -5.01 -10.64 -11.67
C ALA A 24 -3.97 -11.77 -11.45
N LYS A 25 -4.31 -12.83 -10.71
CA LYS A 25 -3.40 -13.90 -10.28
C LYS A 25 -2.14 -13.35 -9.59
N LYS A 26 -2.32 -12.36 -8.71
CA LYS A 26 -1.24 -11.73 -7.94
C LYS A 26 -1.44 -12.00 -6.44
N ILE A 27 -0.35 -12.41 -5.79
CA ILE A 27 -0.27 -12.63 -4.33
C ILE A 27 0.65 -11.60 -3.65
N GLU A 28 1.08 -10.58 -4.41
CA GLU A 28 1.97 -9.53 -3.95
C GLU A 28 1.42 -8.17 -4.38
N LEU A 29 1.64 -7.15 -3.57
CA LEU A 29 1.37 -5.75 -3.89
C LEU A 29 2.37 -4.85 -3.16
N TYR A 30 2.52 -3.62 -3.65
CA TYR A 30 3.35 -2.61 -3.00
C TYR A 30 2.66 -1.26 -2.91
N ILE A 31 2.93 -0.57 -1.80
CA ILE A 31 2.49 0.79 -1.50
C ILE A 31 3.73 1.67 -1.60
N GLU A 32 3.74 2.60 -2.55
CA GLU A 32 4.86 3.51 -2.79
C GLU A 32 4.40 4.97 -2.79
N ARG A 33 5.33 5.87 -2.48
CA ARG A 33 5.05 7.31 -2.56
C ARG A 33 4.70 7.69 -4.00
N PHE A 34 3.52 8.29 -4.16
CA PHE A 34 3.18 8.96 -5.41
C PHE A 34 3.81 10.35 -5.40
N VAL A 35 4.71 10.63 -6.34
CA VAL A 35 5.32 11.95 -6.51
C VAL A 35 4.80 12.52 -7.82
N VAL A 36 3.90 13.50 -7.73
CA VAL A 36 3.53 14.31 -8.89
C VAL A 36 4.65 15.34 -9.05
N THR A 37 5.42 15.23 -10.13
CA THR A 37 6.56 16.13 -10.41
C THR A 37 6.16 17.50 -10.95
N ASP A 38 4.88 17.86 -10.93
CA ASP A 38 4.38 19.10 -11.53
C ASP A 38 3.57 19.97 -10.56
N CYS A 39 3.89 21.26 -10.58
CA CYS A 39 3.27 22.40 -9.90
C CYS A 39 3.51 22.55 -8.38
N CYS A 40 4.44 23.46 -8.04
CA CYS A 40 4.56 24.47 -6.95
C CYS A 40 3.70 24.42 -5.66
N VAL A 41 2.97 23.35 -5.38
CA VAL A 41 2.18 23.12 -4.18
C VAL A 41 2.57 21.73 -3.68
N PRO A 42 3.01 21.59 -2.42
CA PRO A 42 3.23 20.27 -1.82
C PRO A 42 1.89 19.58 -1.64
N LEU A 43 1.35 18.99 -2.71
CA LEU A 43 0.19 18.13 -2.67
C LEU A 43 0.64 16.82 -2.03
N SER A 44 0.26 16.66 -0.76
CA SER A 44 0.39 15.39 -0.07
C SER A 44 -0.64 14.43 -0.68
N THR A 45 -0.23 13.75 -1.75
CA THR A 45 -1.07 12.80 -2.47
C THR A 45 -1.07 11.46 -1.74
N PRO A 46 -2.20 10.72 -1.75
CA PRO A 46 -2.21 9.36 -1.28
C PRO A 46 -1.14 8.52 -2.00
N PRO A 47 -0.52 7.55 -1.32
CA PRO A 47 0.44 6.67 -1.95
C PRO A 47 -0.25 5.85 -3.05
N ALA A 48 0.54 5.45 -4.04
CA ALA A 48 0.07 4.53 -5.08
C ALA A 48 0.12 3.10 -4.55
N VAL A 49 -0.92 2.32 -4.86
CA VAL A 49 -0.93 0.86 -4.60
C VAL A 49 -0.83 0.12 -5.93
N ARG A 50 0.22 -0.67 -6.09
CA ARG A 50 0.53 -1.39 -7.32
C ARG A 50 0.57 -2.89 -7.08
N LYS A 51 0.16 -3.65 -8.10
CA LYS A 51 0.08 -5.11 -8.07
C LYS A 51 1.47 -5.71 -8.37
N GLY A 52 1.86 -6.74 -7.64
CA GLY A 52 3.11 -7.48 -7.80
C GLY A 52 4.20 -7.07 -6.81
N ARG A 53 5.42 -7.52 -7.11
CA ARG A 53 6.63 -7.21 -6.34
C ARG A 53 7.25 -5.89 -6.84
N PRO A 54 7.69 -4.98 -5.95
CA PRO A 54 8.42 -3.79 -6.37
C PRO A 54 9.78 -4.17 -6.97
N HIS A 55 10.34 -3.31 -7.83
CA HIS A 55 11.63 -3.57 -8.48
C HIS A 55 12.81 -3.67 -7.49
N LYS A 56 12.74 -2.92 -6.39
CA LYS A 56 13.74 -2.91 -5.29
C LYS A 56 13.08 -3.21 -3.94
N PRO A 57 12.73 -4.48 -3.65
CA PRO A 57 12.03 -4.89 -2.43
C PRO A 57 12.75 -4.52 -1.12
N GLU A 58 14.07 -4.37 -1.16
CA GLU A 58 14.91 -3.95 -0.04
C GLU A 58 14.55 -2.55 0.50
N ASN A 59 13.94 -1.69 -0.33
CA ASN A 59 13.48 -0.35 0.05
C ASN A 59 12.12 -0.36 0.76
N PHE A 60 11.54 -1.55 0.99
CA PHE A 60 10.22 -1.72 1.55
C PHE A 60 10.30 -2.52 2.86
N TYR A 61 9.33 -2.31 3.74
CA TYR A 61 8.95 -3.25 4.79
C TYR A 61 8.00 -4.28 4.19
N ALA A 62 8.23 -5.56 4.42
CA ALA A 62 7.36 -6.62 3.94
C ALA A 62 6.46 -7.11 5.07
N PHE A 63 5.17 -7.24 4.77
CA PHE A 63 4.15 -7.75 5.67
C PHE A 63 3.39 -8.88 4.98
N GLU A 64 3.06 -9.93 5.72
CA GLU A 64 2.20 -11.01 5.24
C GLU A 64 0.81 -10.85 5.86
N VAL A 65 -0.21 -10.70 5.02
CA VAL A 65 -1.60 -10.43 5.42
C VAL A 65 -2.52 -11.27 4.55
N ASP A 66 -3.27 -12.17 5.15
CA ASP A 66 -4.23 -13.05 4.45
C ASP A 66 -3.60 -13.81 3.25
N GLY A 67 -2.33 -14.22 3.37
CA GLY A 67 -1.58 -14.89 2.31
C GLY A 67 -1.12 -13.98 1.16
N ILE A 68 -1.26 -12.66 1.31
CA ILE A 68 -0.76 -11.63 0.40
C ILE A 68 0.49 -10.98 1.01
N THR A 69 1.54 -10.86 0.20
CA THR A 69 2.73 -10.08 0.59
C THR A 69 2.51 -8.62 0.25
N VAL A 70 2.52 -7.76 1.26
CA VAL A 70 2.40 -6.31 1.15
C VAL A 70 3.75 -5.67 1.40
N TYR A 71 4.29 -5.01 0.38
CA TYR A 71 5.51 -4.23 0.49
C TYR A 71 5.16 -2.76 0.75
N TYR A 72 5.62 -2.18 1.85
CA TYR A 72 5.37 -0.80 2.25
C TYR A 72 6.66 0.02 2.18
N ASP A 73 6.69 1.08 1.37
CA ASP A 73 7.90 1.90 1.18
C ASP A 73 8.41 2.47 2.52
N ARG A 74 9.70 2.24 2.82
CA ARG A 74 10.32 2.68 4.08
C ARG A 74 10.35 4.20 4.23
N ASN A 75 10.23 4.94 3.14
CA ASN A 75 10.22 6.40 3.13
C ASN A 75 8.80 6.99 3.21
N LEU A 76 7.75 6.15 3.22
CA LEU A 76 6.40 6.62 3.50
C LEU A 76 6.20 6.92 4.99
N ILE A 77 5.27 7.82 5.28
CA ILE A 77 4.88 8.14 6.65
C ILE A 77 4.33 6.88 7.31
N SER A 78 5.03 6.38 8.32
CA SER A 78 4.60 5.22 9.09
C SER A 78 3.23 5.47 9.73
N LYS A 79 2.23 4.66 9.36
CA LYS A 79 0.90 4.65 9.96
C LYS A 79 0.73 3.42 10.84
N SER A 80 -0.08 3.53 11.89
CA SER A 80 -0.46 2.39 12.73
C SER A 80 -1.42 1.44 12.03
N GLU A 81 -2.24 1.96 11.11
CA GLU A 81 -3.23 1.21 10.34
C GLU A 81 -3.32 1.74 8.91
N VAL A 82 -3.43 0.83 7.94
CA VAL A 82 -3.67 1.12 6.51
C VAL A 82 -4.67 0.15 5.94
N THR A 83 -5.59 0.66 5.14
CA THR A 83 -6.66 -0.10 4.49
C THR A 83 -6.52 -0.02 2.97
N ILE A 84 -6.30 -1.17 2.34
CA ILE A 84 -6.20 -1.32 0.89
C ILE A 84 -7.55 -1.74 0.35
N ASP A 85 -8.12 -0.92 -0.54
CA ASP A 85 -9.38 -1.19 -1.23
C ASP A 85 -9.20 -1.17 -2.75
N ALA A 86 -10.22 -1.63 -3.49
CA ALA A 86 -10.29 -1.51 -4.93
C ALA A 86 -11.30 -0.44 -5.35
N GLN A 87 -10.89 0.44 -6.25
CA GLN A 87 -11.72 1.48 -6.84
C GLN A 87 -11.65 1.46 -8.38
N GLY A 88 -12.68 1.98 -9.04
CA GLY A 88 -12.76 2.07 -10.51
C GLY A 88 -13.82 1.15 -11.11
N PHE A 89 -14.01 1.27 -12.43
CA PHE A 89 -15.03 0.53 -13.18
C PHE A 89 -14.40 -0.28 -14.33
N GLY A 90 -14.98 -1.45 -14.64
CA GLY A 90 -14.50 -2.33 -15.72
C GLY A 90 -13.02 -2.71 -15.59
N PHE A 91 -12.26 -2.50 -16.67
CA PHE A 91 -10.81 -2.80 -16.75
C PHE A 91 -9.93 -1.76 -16.03
N ILE A 92 -10.48 -0.60 -15.64
CA ILE A 92 -9.74 0.50 -15.00
C ILE A 92 -9.77 0.35 -13.46
N LYS A 93 -9.99 -0.86 -12.95
CA LYS A 93 -9.97 -1.15 -11.52
C LYS A 93 -8.53 -1.12 -10.99
N GLY A 94 -8.29 -0.22 -10.03
CA GLY A 94 -7.03 -0.06 -9.32
C GLY A 94 -7.16 -0.36 -7.84
N LEU A 95 -6.02 -0.53 -7.17
CA LEU A 95 -5.93 -0.59 -5.72
C LEU A 95 -5.63 0.82 -5.18
N ILE A 96 -6.20 1.16 -4.04
CA ILE A 96 -6.01 2.45 -3.36
C ILE A 96 -5.86 2.26 -1.86
N VAL A 97 -5.28 3.24 -1.18
CA VAL A 97 -5.35 3.35 0.28
C VAL A 97 -6.50 4.29 0.65
N THR A 98 -7.47 3.82 1.43
CA THR A 98 -8.71 4.60 1.72
C THR A 98 -8.64 5.43 2.99
N ASP A 99 -7.80 5.06 3.94
CA ASP A 99 -7.62 5.71 5.25
C ASP A 99 -6.40 6.66 5.29
N TRP A 100 -6.01 7.17 4.11
CA TRP A 100 -4.86 8.07 3.98
C TRP A 100 -5.21 9.51 4.37
N VAL A 101 -5.39 9.76 5.67
CA VAL A 101 -5.46 11.12 6.21
C VAL A 101 -4.05 11.62 6.54
N ILE A 102 -3.69 12.79 6.01
CA ILE A 102 -2.48 13.52 6.39
C ILE A 102 -2.87 14.45 7.54
N LYS A 103 -2.39 14.17 8.75
CA LYS A 103 -2.51 15.10 9.88
C LYS A 103 -1.34 16.06 9.81
N TYR A 104 -1.63 17.36 9.73
CA TYR A 104 -0.67 18.46 9.86
C TYR A 104 -0.46 18.82 11.34
#